data_AF-A0A381T026-F1
#
_entry.id   AF-A0A381T026-F1
#
_cell.length_a   1.000
_cell.length_b   1.000
_cell.length_c   1.000
_cell.angle_alpha   90.00
_cell.angle_beta   90.00
_cell.angle_gamma   90.00
#
_symmetry.space_group_name_H-M   'P 1'
#
loop_
_entity.id
_entity.type
_entity.pdbx_description
1 polymer ?
#
loop_
_entity_poly.entity_id
_entity_poly.type
_entity_poly.pdbx_seq_one_letter_code
_entity_poly.pdbx_strand_id
1 'polypeptide(L)'
;VAKDSKKYIKSAVSKGEEIGYKGKIQIEIEKLKWELKQKYNKLGIHVSDKKIAKSVTDFSHDNDFLHLVNEINKLKLFIEERESEKVKGSQIVD
;
A
#
# COMPACT_ATOMS: atom_id res chain seq x y z
N VAL A 1 -4.59 34.08 31.51
CA VAL A 1 -5.71 33.81 30.58
C VAL A 1 -5.28 33.84 29.10
N ALA A 2 -4.76 34.94 28.54
CA ALA A 2 -4.41 35.01 27.09
C ALA A 2 -3.23 34.13 26.61
N LYS A 3 -2.28 33.79 27.50
CA LYS A 3 -1.13 32.91 27.18
C LYS A 3 -1.55 31.45 26.96
N ASP A 4 -2.56 30.99 27.70
CA ASP A 4 -3.02 29.60 27.65
C ASP A 4 -3.87 29.36 26.40
N SER A 5 -4.73 30.31 26.02
CA SER A 5 -5.56 30.23 24.81
C SER A 5 -4.74 30.04 23.51
N LYS A 6 -3.61 30.75 23.36
CA LYS A 6 -2.70 30.58 22.21
C LYS A 6 -2.05 29.19 22.18
N LYS A 7 -1.75 28.60 23.34
CA LYS A 7 -1.17 27.25 23.45
C LYS A 7 -2.16 26.18 22.99
N TYR A 8 -3.43 26.30 23.39
CA TYR A 8 -4.47 25.35 22.99
C TYR A 8 -4.76 25.38 21.48
N ILE A 9 -4.83 26.57 20.87
CA ILE A 9 -5.04 26.70 19.42
C ILE A 9 -3.87 26.08 18.64
N LYS A 10 -2.62 26.37 19.03
CA LYS A 10 -1.44 25.80 18.38
C LYS A 10 -1.40 24.27 18.48
N SER A 11 -1.75 23.73 19.64
CA SER A 11 -1.90 22.29 19.88
C SER A 11 -2.96 21.68 18.96
N ALA A 12 -4.15 22.28 18.86
CA ALA A 12 -5.25 21.78 18.03
C ALA A 12 -4.89 21.78 16.53
N VAL A 13 -4.23 22.83 16.04
CA VAL A 13 -3.75 22.90 14.65
C VAL A 13 -2.74 21.80 14.37
N SER A 14 -1.75 21.60 15.26
CA SER A 14 -0.73 20.56 15.08
C SER A 14 -1.33 19.14 15.05
N LYS A 15 -2.31 18.86 15.92
CA LYS A 15 -3.02 17.56 15.92
C LYS A 15 -3.87 17.36 14.67
N GLY A 16 -4.50 18.43 14.17
CA GLY A 16 -5.28 18.38 12.93
C GLY A 16 -4.41 18.08 11.70
N GLU A 17 -3.23 18.70 11.61
CA GLU A 17 -2.25 18.44 10.55
C GLU A 17 -1.75 17.00 10.58
N GLU A 18 -1.46 16.47 11.78
CA GLU A 18 -1.03 15.08 11.98
C GLU A 18 -2.11 14.06 11.56
N ILE A 19 -3.36 14.27 11.99
CA ILE A 19 -4.50 13.42 11.60
C ILE A 19 -4.71 13.46 10.08
N GLY A 20 -4.64 14.65 9.48
CA GLY A 20 -4.76 14.81 8.03
C GLY A 20 -3.67 14.08 7.26
N TYR A 21 -2.42 14.14 7.75
CA TYR A 21 -1.29 13.43 7.17
C TYR A 21 -1.44 11.90 7.26
N LYS A 22 -1.79 11.38 8.45
CA LYS A 22 -2.05 9.95 8.66
C LYS A 22 -3.20 9.44 7.78
N GLY A 23 -4.26 10.24 7.62
CA GLY A 23 -5.39 9.92 6.75
C GLY A 23 -5.00 9.85 5.27
N LYS A 24 -4.20 10.80 4.78
CA LYS A 24 -3.69 10.78 3.39
C LYS A 24 -2.86 9.53 3.10
N ILE A 25 -1.92 9.19 3.99
CA ILE A 25 -1.11 7.97 3.85
C ILE A 25 -1.98 6.71 3.85
N GLN A 26 -3.00 6.64 4.72
CA GLN A 26 -3.88 5.49 4.76
C GLN A 26 -4.67 5.31 3.46
N ILE A 27 -5.21 6.38 2.89
CA ILE A 27 -5.92 6.32 1.59
C ILE A 27 -4.97 5.83 0.48
N GLU A 28 -3.73 6.28 0.49
CA GLU A 28 -2.71 5.83 -0.47
C GLU A 28 -2.43 4.33 -0.33
N ILE A 29 -2.22 3.85 0.90
CA ILE A 29 -2.00 2.42 1.17
C ILE A 29 -3.19 1.58 0.70
N GLU A 30 -4.42 2.01 0.98
CA GLU A 30 -5.62 1.27 0.54
C GLU A 30 -5.75 1.23 -0.99
N LYS A 31 -5.38 2.30 -1.70
CA LYS A 31 -5.31 2.30 -3.16
C LYS A 31 -4.28 1.28 -3.68
N LEU A 32 -3.10 1.24 -3.07
CA LEU A 32 -2.05 0.29 -3.44
C LEU A 32 -2.48 -1.17 -3.16
N LYS A 33 -3.13 -1.42 -2.02
CA LYS A 33 -3.72 -2.75 -1.72
C LYS A 33 -4.79 -3.15 -2.72
N TRP A 34 -5.60 -2.21 -3.16
CA TRP A 34 -6.59 -2.45 -4.21
C TRP A 34 -5.92 -2.80 -5.55
N GLU A 35 -4.87 -2.08 -5.94
CA GLU A 35 -4.08 -2.41 -7.13
C GLU A 35 -3.44 -3.80 -7.03
N LEU A 36 -2.88 -4.15 -5.87
CA LEU A 36 -2.32 -5.47 -5.61
C LEU A 36 -3.36 -6.57 -5.82
N LYS A 37 -4.59 -6.37 -5.34
CA LYS A 37 -5.71 -7.30 -5.58
C LYS A 37 -6.00 -7.46 -7.08
N GLN A 38 -5.99 -6.37 -7.85
CA GLN A 38 -6.19 -6.44 -9.29
C GLN A 38 -5.07 -7.22 -9.99
N LYS A 39 -3.81 -7.05 -9.57
CA LYS A 39 -2.68 -7.83 -10.11
C LYS A 39 -2.80 -9.32 -9.78
N TYR A 40 -3.20 -9.68 -8.57
CA TYR A 40 -3.49 -11.08 -8.22
C TYR A 40 -4.61 -11.69 -9.07
N ASN A 41 -5.70 -10.94 -9.30
CA ASN A 41 -6.78 -11.41 -10.17
C ASN A 41 -6.28 -11.70 -11.59
N LYS A 42 -5.45 -10.80 -12.15
CA LYS A 42 -4.84 -11.00 -13.47
C LYS A 42 -3.95 -12.24 -13.52
N LEU A 43 -3.11 -12.45 -12.50
CA LEU A 43 -2.28 -13.65 -12.39
C LEU A 43 -3.13 -14.92 -12.29
N GLY A 44 -4.18 -14.90 -11.46
CA GLY A 44 -5.10 -16.02 -11.31
C GLY A 44 -5.76 -16.41 -12.62
N ILE A 45 -6.28 -15.43 -13.36
CA ILE A 45 -6.87 -15.62 -14.69
C ILE A 45 -5.85 -16.21 -15.66
N HIS A 46 -4.64 -15.64 -15.72
CA HIS A 46 -3.58 -16.14 -16.62
C HIS A 46 -3.24 -17.61 -16.37
N VAL A 47 -3.05 -17.97 -15.09
CA VAL A 47 -2.71 -19.35 -14.69
C VAL A 47 -3.88 -20.28 -14.96
N SER A 48 -5.11 -19.89 -14.63
CA SER A 48 -6.30 -20.73 -14.86
C SER A 48 -6.54 -20.97 -16.34
N ASP A 49 -6.42 -19.93 -17.18
CA ASP A 49 -6.67 -20.03 -18.62
C ASP A 49 -5.63 -20.93 -19.28
N LYS A 50 -4.34 -20.79 -18.93
CA LYS A 50 -3.29 -21.67 -19.45
C LYS A 50 -3.47 -23.12 -18.98
N LYS A 51 -3.92 -23.33 -17.74
CA LYS A 51 -4.22 -24.67 -17.23
C LYS A 51 -5.42 -25.28 -17.95
N ILE A 52 -6.51 -24.54 -18.15
CA ILE A 52 -7.73 -25.05 -18.80
C ILE A 52 -7.47 -25.33 -20.27
N ALA A 53 -6.86 -24.39 -21.00
CA ALA A 53 -6.71 -24.49 -22.45
C ALA A 53 -5.62 -25.48 -22.87
N LYS A 54 -4.53 -25.59 -22.11
CA LYS A 54 -3.32 -26.32 -22.52
C LYS A 54 -2.76 -27.25 -21.44
N SER A 55 -3.44 -27.40 -20.31
CA SER A 55 -2.97 -28.19 -19.17
C SER A 55 -1.60 -27.79 -18.61
N VAL A 56 -1.15 -26.56 -18.90
CA VAL A 56 0.15 -26.04 -18.45
C VAL A 56 0.23 -26.08 -16.93
N THR A 57 1.34 -26.61 -16.41
CA THR A 57 1.66 -26.64 -14.97
C THR A 57 3.01 -26.01 -14.66
N ASP A 58 3.92 -25.98 -15.63
CA ASP A 58 5.21 -25.31 -15.52
C ASP A 58 5.16 -23.93 -16.19
N PHE A 59 5.50 -22.90 -15.43
CA PHE A 59 5.52 -21.49 -15.85
C PHE A 59 6.93 -20.90 -15.85
N SER A 60 7.97 -21.72 -15.66
CA SER A 60 9.37 -21.29 -15.57
C SER A 60 9.85 -20.44 -16.75
N HIS A 61 9.32 -20.69 -17.95
CA HIS A 61 9.66 -19.98 -19.19
C HIS A 61 8.52 -19.08 -19.70
N ASP A 62 7.50 -18.86 -18.87
CA ASP A 62 6.36 -18.01 -19.23
C ASP A 62 6.64 -16.55 -18.82
N ASN A 63 7.12 -15.76 -19.78
CA ASN A 63 7.50 -14.36 -19.55
C ASN A 63 6.36 -13.53 -18.95
N ASP A 64 5.10 -13.79 -19.35
CA ASP A 64 3.95 -13.05 -18.83
C ASP A 64 3.70 -13.39 -17.36
N PHE A 65 3.82 -14.67 -17.01
CA PHE A 65 3.73 -15.12 -15.62
C PHE A 65 4.84 -14.49 -14.77
N LEU A 66 6.09 -14.57 -15.23
CA LEU A 66 7.25 -14.01 -14.53
C LEU A 66 7.08 -12.50 -14.32
N HIS A 67 6.62 -11.78 -15.34
CA HIS A 67 6.33 -10.36 -15.26
C HIS A 67 5.24 -10.05 -14.23
N LEU A 68 4.11 -10.77 -14.26
CA LEU A 68 3.01 -10.58 -13.31
C LEU A 68 3.45 -10.83 -11.86
N VAL A 69 4.21 -11.89 -11.61
CA VAL A 69 4.73 -12.21 -10.26
C VAL A 69 5.71 -11.13 -9.79
N ASN A 70 6.60 -10.67 -10.67
CA ASN A 70 7.55 -9.61 -10.33
C ASN A 70 6.84 -8.29 -9.96
N GLU A 71 5.83 -7.91 -10.74
CA GLU A 71 5.01 -6.72 -10.48
C GLU A 71 4.25 -6.81 -9.15
N ILE A 72 3.70 -7.98 -8.82
CA ILE A 72 3.10 -8.25 -7.52
C ILE A 72 4.13 -8.09 -6.40
N ASN A 73 5.32 -8.66 -6.56
CA ASN A 73 6.37 -8.62 -5.55
C ASN A 73 6.85 -7.18 -5.28
N LYS A 74 7.13 -6.41 -6.34
CA LYS A 74 7.51 -4.99 -6.20
C LYS A 74 6.44 -4.19 -5.46
N LEU A 75 5.17 -4.38 -5.81
CA LEU A 75 4.08 -3.64 -5.18
C LEU A 75 3.90 -4.03 -3.70
N LYS A 76 4.11 -5.30 -3.35
CA LYS A 76 4.13 -5.73 -1.93
C LYS A 76 5.23 -5.02 -1.15
N LEU A 77 6.46 -5.05 -1.65
CA LEU A 77 7.60 -4.40 -1.00
C LEU A 77 7.35 -2.90 -0.82
N PHE A 78 6.77 -2.26 -1.85
CA PHE A 78 6.42 -0.85 -1.77
C PHE A 78 5.33 -0.57 -0.71
N ILE A 79 4.28 -1.39 -0.63
CA ILE A 79 3.25 -1.24 0.42
C ILE A 79 3.86 -1.39 1.81
N GLU A 80 4.74 -2.37 2.02
CA GLU A 80 5.43 -2.59 3.29
C GLU A 80 6.31 -1.38 3.69
N GLU A 81 6.97 -0.74 2.73
CA GLU A 81 7.71 0.51 2.93
C GLU A 81 6.78 1.66 3.36
N ARG A 82 5.67 1.88 2.66
CA ARG A 82 4.69 2.93 2.99
C ARG A 82 4.03 2.71 4.35
N GLU A 83 3.73 1.45 4.70
CA GLU A 83 3.22 1.09 6.02
C GLU A 83 4.25 1.36 7.12
N SER A 84 5.53 1.10 6.85
CA SER A 84 6.62 1.39 7.78
C SER A 84 6.83 2.90 8.00
N GLU A 85 6.68 3.73 6.95
CA GLU A 85 6.71 5.19 7.07
C GLU A 85 5.58 5.73 7.95
N LYS A 86 4.37 5.17 7.84
CA LYS A 86 3.23 5.51 8.71
C LYS A 86 3.57 5.28 10.18
N VAL A 87 4.27 4.18 10.49
CA VAL A 87 4.70 3.85 11.86
C VAL A 87 5.79 4.80 12.34
N LYS A 88 6.84 5.05 11.54
CA LYS A 88 7.94 5.97 11.90
C LYS A 88 7.45 7.40 12.12
N GLY A 89 6.55 7.90 11.28
CA GLY A 89 5.93 9.21 11.46
C GLY A 89 5.06 9.31 12.72
N SER A 90 4.66 8.19 13.32
CA SER A 90 3.93 8.15 14.58
C SER A 90 4.86 8.20 15.81
N GLN A 91 6.11 7.77 15.69
CA GLN A 91 7.09 7.73 16.79
C GLN A 91 7.85 9.06 16.99
N ILE A 92 7.82 9.98 16.03
CA ILE A 92 8.48 11.29 16.14
C ILE A 92 7.64 12.29 16.97
N VAL A 93 6.38 11.94 17.27
CA VAL A 93 5.40 12.82 17.92
C VAL A 93 5.15 12.45 19.40
N ASP A 94 5.81 11.42 19.92
CA ASP A 94 5.77 11.03 21.33
C ASP A 94 6.90 11.68 22.15
#